data_AF-A0A357WT03-F1
#
_entry.id   AF-A0A357WT03-F1
#
_cell.length_a   1.000
_cell.length_b   1.000
_cell.length_c   1.000
_cell.angle_alpha   90.00
_cell.angle_beta   90.00
_cell.angle_gamma   90.00
#
_symmetry.space_group_name_H-M   'P 1'
#
loop_
_entity.id
_entity.type
_entity.pdbx_description
1 polymer ?
#
loop_
_entity_poly.entity_id
_entity_poly.type
_entity_poly.pdbx_seq_one_letter_code
_entity_poly.pdbx_strand_id
1 'polypeptide(L)'
;MYYPASSGRLEQFMDYNIIYTTKEIHDYISGADVVAFDFETAPDDEWRDEPKAALDAHKAHIVGISLSVKEDSAVYIPLSHKVGANAIDPTGVAEYLREALFENPSVVKVAHNLS
;
A
#
# COMPACT_ATOMS: atom_id res chain seq x y z
N MET A 1 -29.77 -28.36 -3.41
CA MET A 1 -29.22 -27.00 -3.14
C MET A 1 -28.45 -26.60 -4.39
N TYR A 2 -29.02 -25.68 -5.16
CA TYR A 2 -28.45 -25.23 -6.44
C TYR A 2 -27.44 -24.13 -6.11
N TYR A 3 -26.16 -24.32 -6.43
CA TYR A 3 -25.20 -23.21 -6.41
C TYR A 3 -25.41 -22.44 -7.73
N PRO A 4 -25.81 -21.15 -7.70
CA PRO A 4 -25.80 -20.38 -8.93
C PRO A 4 -24.35 -20.25 -9.40
N ALA A 5 -24.15 -20.44 -10.71
CA ALA A 5 -22.88 -20.18 -11.36
C ALA A 5 -22.41 -18.77 -10.98
N SER A 6 -21.14 -18.66 -10.57
CA SER A 6 -20.47 -17.39 -10.30
C SER A 6 -20.84 -16.40 -11.40
N SER A 7 -21.48 -15.30 -11.03
CA SER A 7 -21.59 -14.13 -11.90
C SER A 7 -20.18 -13.85 -12.39
N GLY A 8 -19.96 -13.97 -13.70
CA GLY A 8 -18.65 -13.81 -14.32
C GLY A 8 -18.03 -12.54 -13.81
N ARG A 9 -17.04 -12.66 -12.91
CA ARG A 9 -16.12 -11.57 -12.64
C ARG A 9 -15.42 -11.41 -13.97
N LEU A 10 -15.77 -10.35 -14.70
CA LEU A 10 -14.90 -9.84 -15.74
C LEU A 10 -13.55 -9.74 -15.04
N GLU A 11 -12.58 -10.57 -15.42
CA GLU A 11 -11.21 -10.38 -14.99
C GLU A 11 -10.77 -9.07 -15.65
N GLN A 12 -11.13 -7.97 -15.00
CA GLN A 12 -10.66 -6.65 -15.31
C GLN A 12 -9.16 -6.74 -15.07
N PHE A 13 -8.39 -6.69 -16.15
CA PHE A 13 -6.93 -6.70 -16.11
C PHE A 13 -6.50 -5.49 -15.28
N MET A 14 -6.26 -5.71 -13.98
CA MET A 14 -5.86 -4.66 -13.07
C MET A 14 -4.37 -4.42 -13.28
N ASP A 15 -4.03 -3.19 -13.67
CA ASP A 15 -2.63 -2.79 -13.83
C ASP A 15 -2.03 -2.56 -12.44
N TYR A 16 -1.62 -3.66 -11.80
CA TYR A 16 -0.92 -3.66 -10.52
C TYR A 16 0.58 -3.70 -10.74
N ASN A 17 1.25 -2.57 -10.50
CA ASN A 17 2.68 -2.41 -10.78
C ASN A 17 3.50 -2.26 -9.50
N ILE A 18 4.75 -2.73 -9.51
CA ILE A 18 5.69 -2.48 -8.42
C ILE A 18 6.56 -1.29 -8.81
N ILE A 19 6.66 -0.29 -7.93
CA ILE A 19 7.49 0.91 -8.14
C ILE A 19 8.51 1.04 -7.03
N TYR A 20 9.69 1.54 -7.36
CA TYR A 20 10.86 1.50 -6.47
C TYR A 20 11.44 2.87 -6.16
N THR A 21 10.94 3.93 -6.80
CA THR A 21 11.51 5.28 -6.70
C THR A 21 10.48 6.33 -6.33
N THR A 22 10.91 7.35 -5.58
CA THR A 22 10.09 8.53 -5.27
C THR A 22 9.57 9.22 -6.53
N LYS A 23 10.34 9.19 -7.63
CA LYS A 23 9.90 9.74 -8.91
C LYS A 23 8.69 9.00 -9.48
N GLU A 24 8.72 7.67 -9.52
CA GLU A 24 7.58 6.88 -10.01
C GLU A 24 6.34 7.08 -9.14
N ILE A 25 6.54 7.18 -7.81
CA ILE A 25 5.44 7.47 -6.87
C ILE A 25 4.85 8.85 -7.14
N HIS A 26 5.70 9.88 -7.27
CA HIS A 26 5.27 11.23 -7.62
C HIS A 26 4.47 11.23 -8.92
N ASP A 27 5.00 10.62 -9.97
CA ASP A 27 4.36 10.59 -11.28
C ASP A 27 3.01 9.86 -11.23
N TYR A 28 2.88 8.84 -10.36
CA TYR A 28 1.65 8.09 -10.17
C TYR A 28 0.56 8.88 -9.43
N ILE A 29 0.92 9.60 -8.37
CA ILE A 29 -0.06 10.33 -7.52
C ILE A 29 -0.31 11.78 -7.95
N SER A 30 0.50 12.33 -8.85
CA SER A 30 0.42 13.73 -9.26
C SER A 30 -0.95 14.06 -9.89
N GLY A 31 -1.60 15.09 -9.35
CA GLY A 31 -2.91 15.54 -9.81
C GLY A 31 -4.10 14.72 -9.30
N ALA A 32 -3.88 13.72 -8.45
CA ALA A 32 -4.97 12.97 -7.82
C ALA A 32 -5.53 13.74 -6.61
N ASP A 33 -6.82 14.06 -6.65
CA ASP A 33 -7.54 14.67 -5.53
C ASP A 33 -7.99 13.62 -4.49
N VAL A 34 -8.07 12.35 -4.90
CA VAL A 34 -8.47 11.20 -4.08
C VAL A 34 -7.46 10.09 -4.31
N VAL A 35 -6.93 9.52 -3.23
CA VAL A 35 -6.01 8.38 -3.28
C VAL A 35 -6.44 7.33 -2.28
N ALA A 36 -6.67 6.10 -2.75
CA ALA A 36 -6.83 4.96 -1.88
C ALA A 36 -5.47 4.39 -1.48
N PHE A 37 -5.34 3.91 -0.25
CA PHE A 37 -4.10 3.33 0.25
C PHE A 37 -4.35 2.17 1.21
N ASP A 38 -3.35 1.30 1.33
CA ASP A 38 -3.27 0.29 2.39
C ASP A 38 -1.81 0.06 2.80
N PHE A 39 -1.62 -0.34 4.06
CA PHE A 39 -0.30 -0.66 4.62
C PHE A 39 -0.14 -2.17 4.80
N GLU A 40 0.96 -2.69 4.30
CA GLU A 40 1.40 -4.04 4.61
C GLU A 40 2.37 -3.96 5.79
N THR A 41 2.16 -4.79 6.82
CA THR A 41 3.01 -4.81 8.01
C THR A 41 3.57 -6.20 8.29
N ALA A 42 4.70 -6.23 8.99
CA ALA A 42 5.28 -7.46 9.53
C ALA A 42 5.67 -7.24 11.00
N PRO A 43 5.63 -8.30 11.82
CA PRO A 43 6.08 -8.19 13.20
C PRO A 43 7.58 -7.91 13.24
N ASP A 44 7.99 -7.13 14.24
CA ASP A 44 9.40 -6.99 14.62
C ASP A 44 9.96 -8.34 15.08
N ASP A 45 11.29 -8.46 15.04
CA ASP A 45 11.95 -9.74 15.27
C ASP A 45 11.67 -10.34 16.67
N GLU A 46 11.45 -9.50 17.68
CA GLU A 46 11.13 -9.94 19.06
C GLU A 46 9.70 -10.54 19.19
N TRP A 47 8.77 -10.15 18.31
CA TRP A 47 7.34 -10.51 18.42
C TRP A 47 6.88 -11.52 17.36
N ARG A 48 7.79 -12.13 16.59
CA ARG A 48 7.44 -13.00 15.44
C ARG A 48 6.63 -14.24 15.80
N ASP A 49 6.84 -14.77 16.99
CA ASP A 49 6.13 -15.97 17.47
C ASP A 49 4.76 -15.64 18.08
N GLU A 50 4.43 -14.34 18.23
CA GLU A 50 3.14 -13.93 18.76
C GLU A 50 2.06 -13.90 17.66
N PRO A 51 0.90 -14.54 17.89
CA PRO A 51 -0.22 -14.49 16.96
C PRO A 51 -0.67 -13.05 16.69
N LYS A 52 -0.81 -12.70 15.41
CA LYS A 52 -1.31 -11.40 14.94
C LYS A 52 -0.44 -10.18 15.33
N ALA A 53 0.83 -10.36 15.72
CA ALA A 53 1.72 -9.23 16.03
C ALA A 53 1.87 -8.23 14.87
N ALA A 54 1.72 -8.66 13.62
CA ALA A 54 1.68 -7.75 12.46
C ALA A 54 0.57 -6.68 12.55
N LEU A 55 -0.53 -6.96 13.25
CA LEU A 55 -1.69 -6.05 13.39
C LEU A 55 -1.56 -5.10 14.58
N ASP A 56 -0.51 -5.24 15.40
CA ASP A 56 -0.23 -4.38 16.55
C ASP A 56 0.82 -3.34 16.17
N ALA A 57 0.42 -2.07 16.10
CA ALA A 57 1.29 -0.97 15.70
C ALA A 57 2.50 -0.74 16.62
N HIS A 58 2.49 -1.31 17.83
CA HIS A 58 3.64 -1.26 18.76
C HIS A 58 4.60 -2.44 18.61
N LYS A 59 4.26 -3.44 17.78
CA LYS A 59 5.02 -4.68 17.58
C LYS A 59 5.38 -4.94 16.12
N ALA A 60 5.01 -4.03 15.22
CA ALA A 60 5.13 -4.20 13.80
C ALA A 60 5.71 -2.96 13.13
N HIS A 61 6.32 -3.17 11.98
CA HIS A 61 6.76 -2.12 11.06
C HIS A 61 6.05 -2.27 9.71
N ILE A 62 5.99 -1.17 8.97
CA ILE A 62 5.48 -1.15 7.59
C ILE A 62 6.51 -1.83 6.68
N VAL A 63 6.07 -2.86 5.95
CA VAL A 63 6.90 -3.55 4.95
C VAL A 63 6.59 -3.12 3.52
N GLY A 64 5.43 -2.54 3.29
CA GLY A 64 5.09 -1.92 2.01
C GLY A 64 3.82 -1.10 2.06
N ILE A 65 3.60 -0.35 1.00
CA ILE A 65 2.45 0.54 0.84
C ILE A 65 1.82 0.25 -0.52
N SER A 66 0.51 0.06 -0.56
CA SER A 66 -0.23 0.04 -1.82
C SER A 66 -0.99 1.36 -1.99
N LEU A 67 -1.06 1.85 -3.24
CA LEU A 67 -1.76 3.07 -3.60
C LEU A 67 -2.63 2.84 -4.83
N SER A 68 -3.76 3.54 -4.92
CA SER A 68 -4.61 3.59 -6.11
C SER A 68 -5.19 4.99 -6.28
N VAL A 69 -5.08 5.54 -7.48
CA VAL A 69 -5.60 6.88 -7.82
C VAL A 69 -6.89 6.84 -8.65
N LYS A 70 -7.26 5.67 -9.16
CA LYS A 70 -8.47 5.41 -9.96
C LYS A 70 -8.76 3.92 -10.03
N GLU A 71 -9.98 3.59 -10.42
CA GLU A 71 -10.40 2.21 -10.71
C GLU A 71 -9.43 1.53 -11.70
N ASP A 72 -9.23 0.23 -11.51
CA ASP A 72 -8.36 -0.63 -12.33
C ASP A 72 -6.86 -0.26 -12.34
N SER A 73 -6.42 0.65 -11.48
CA SER A 73 -5.00 1.03 -11.36
C SER A 73 -4.54 0.98 -9.92
N ALA A 74 -3.42 0.31 -9.67
CA ALA A 74 -2.77 0.34 -8.37
C ALA A 74 -1.26 0.11 -8.48
N VAL A 75 -0.53 0.59 -7.48
CA VAL A 75 0.90 0.36 -7.34
C VAL A 75 1.23 -0.19 -5.96
N TYR A 76 2.29 -0.99 -5.91
CA TYR A 76 2.91 -1.47 -4.68
C TYR A 76 4.31 -0.90 -4.51
N ILE A 77 4.61 -0.47 -3.30
CA ILE A 77 5.89 0.11 -2.91
C ILE A 77 6.47 -0.78 -1.81
N PRO A 78 7.46 -1.65 -2.11
CA PRO A 78 8.13 -2.46 -1.11
C PRO A 78 9.11 -1.59 -0.32
N LEU A 79 9.06 -1.64 1.02
CA LEU A 79 9.90 -0.81 1.89
C LEU A 79 10.85 -1.63 2.76
N SER A 80 10.40 -2.76 3.30
CA SER A 80 11.18 -3.55 4.27
C SER A 80 10.98 -5.05 4.10
N HIS A 81 10.94 -5.52 2.85
CA HIS A 81 10.95 -6.94 2.54
C HIS A 81 12.26 -7.59 2.96
N LYS A 82 12.18 -8.80 3.54
CA LYS A 82 13.35 -9.64 3.86
C LYS A 82 13.95 -10.33 2.63
N VAL A 83 13.15 -10.51 1.58
CA VAL A 83 13.55 -11.17 0.32
C VAL A 83 12.99 -10.35 -0.84
N GLY A 84 13.80 -10.14 -1.87
CA GLY A 84 13.45 -9.30 -3.01
C GLY A 84 14.08 -7.92 -2.93
N ALA A 85 13.54 -6.99 -3.70
CA ALA A 85 13.99 -5.60 -3.75
C ALA A 85 13.03 -4.69 -2.99
N ASN A 86 13.58 -3.74 -2.25
CA ASN A 86 12.85 -2.62 -1.67
C ASN A 86 13.04 -1.37 -2.54
N ALA A 87 12.25 -0.32 -2.26
CA ALA A 87 12.46 1.00 -2.80
C ALA A 87 13.92 1.44 -2.61
N ILE A 88 14.45 2.22 -3.54
CA ILE A 88 15.85 2.66 -3.56
C ILE A 88 16.20 3.46 -2.29
N ASP A 89 15.24 4.26 -1.81
CA ASP A 89 15.34 5.04 -0.57
C ASP A 89 14.02 4.92 0.22
N PRO A 90 13.85 3.87 1.04
CA PRO A 90 12.60 3.65 1.77
C PRO A 90 12.26 4.80 2.73
N THR A 91 13.27 5.41 3.34
CA THR A 91 13.10 6.57 4.22
C THR A 91 12.62 7.77 3.43
N GLY A 92 13.30 8.11 2.32
CA GLY A 92 12.88 9.21 1.45
C GLY A 92 11.50 9.01 0.83
N VAL A 93 11.12 7.78 0.54
CA VAL A 93 9.75 7.43 0.13
C VAL A 93 8.73 7.70 1.23
N ALA A 94 9.01 7.28 2.47
CA ALA A 94 8.11 7.52 3.60
C ALA A 94 7.94 9.02 3.89
N GLU A 95 9.05 9.77 3.88
CA GLU A 95 9.04 11.23 4.04
C GLU A 95 8.25 11.92 2.92
N TYR A 96 8.46 11.50 1.67
CA TYR A 96 7.72 12.05 0.53
C TYR A 96 6.22 11.77 0.63
N LEU A 97 5.82 10.53 0.92
CA LEU A 97 4.41 10.17 1.05
C LEU A 97 3.75 10.84 2.25
N ARG A 98 4.48 11.06 3.36
CA ARG A 98 4.01 11.87 4.48
C ARG A 98 3.57 13.24 3.98
N GLU A 99 4.45 13.96 3.29
CA GLU A 99 4.19 15.33 2.86
C GLU A 99 3.21 15.44 1.69
N ALA A 100 3.37 14.60 0.67
CA ALA A 100 2.61 14.69 -0.56
C ALA A 100 1.19 14.11 -0.44
N LEU A 101 0.99 13.12 0.43
CA LEU A 101 -0.25 12.36 0.54
C LEU A 101 -0.85 12.38 1.95
N PHE A 102 -0.16 11.79 2.94
CA PHE A 102 -0.79 11.48 4.24
C PHE A 102 -1.14 12.73 5.05
N GLU A 103 -0.20 13.68 5.16
CA GLU A 103 -0.38 14.96 5.86
C GLU A 103 -0.90 16.08 4.94
N ASN A 104 -0.99 15.84 3.63
CA ASN A 104 -1.53 16.81 2.68
C ASN A 104 -3.06 16.95 2.86
N PRO A 105 -3.57 18.11 3.30
CA PRO A 105 -5.01 18.29 3.53
C PRO A 105 -5.81 18.44 2.23
N SER A 106 -5.15 18.70 1.09
CA SER A 106 -5.79 18.88 -0.21
C SER A 106 -6.15 17.56 -0.89
N VAL A 107 -5.62 16.44 -0.40
CA VAL A 107 -5.88 15.10 -0.94
C VAL A 107 -6.80 14.34 0.01
N VAL A 108 -7.87 13.75 -0.53
CA VAL A 108 -8.77 12.85 0.19
C VAL A 108 -8.16 11.45 0.20
N LYS A 109 -8.15 10.82 1.38
CA LYS A 109 -7.55 9.51 1.59
C LYS A 109 -8.64 8.48 1.82
N VAL A 110 -8.61 7.40 1.04
CA VAL A 110 -9.56 6.28 1.16
C VAL A 110 -8.81 5.06 1.69
N ALA A 111 -9.24 4.53 2.82
CA ALA A 111 -8.66 3.31 3.37
C ALA A 111 -9.75 2.47 4.03
N HIS A 112 -9.55 1.15 4.03
CA HIS A 112 -10.42 0.24 4.76
C HIS A 112 -9.92 0.11 6.21
N ASN A 113 -10.84 0.14 7.17
CA ASN A 113 -10.52 -0.05 8.59
C ASN A 113 -9.50 0.95 9.15
N LEU A 114 -9.55 2.20 8.68
CA LEU A 114 -8.76 3.31 9.22
C LEU A 114 -9.39 3.78 10.54
N SER A 115 -8.62 3.76 11.64
CA SER A 115 -9.06 4.12 13.01
C SER A 115 -8.18 5.18 13.64
#